data_AF-A0A954QXT6-F1
#
_entry.id   AF-A0A954QXT6-F1
#
_cell.length_a   1.000
_cell.length_b   1.000
_cell.length_c   1.000
_cell.angle_alpha   90.00
_cell.angle_beta   90.00
_cell.angle_gamma   90.00
#
_symmetry.space_group_name_H-M   'P 1'
#
loop_
_entity.id
_entity.type
_entity.pdbx_description
1 polymer ?
#
loop_
_entity_poly.entity_id
_entity_poly.type
_entity_poly.pdbx_seq_one_letter_code
_entity_poly.pdbx_strand_id
1 'polypeptide(L)'
;ARRTHVFSRLPESDLDVETTCAEWFDVPVAERPHVEADEREISDRALIGKIYFNRGVALLEQRDFAAAIELIRTSLLWDAHDPSARENLLAGLNNWALAECDARRFAAAARLIDEGLAIDATYQPLLANDLHVRQRWVVDLCDHGRFAAARDVLQAGFRRRPDAELFDNGRLAVYRLWAKWLIHRGQLREGFALFDEARRLVGERPDVEACESVTLREAARELQEAGRHQEASQVVAWSHRAPQNDSSGSVRWSAPRGT
;
A
#
# COMPACT_ATOMS: atom_id res chain seq x y z
N ALA A 1 -19.28 11.88 -4.20
CA ALA A 1 -18.98 12.58 -2.94
C ALA A 1 -20.25 13.27 -2.47
N ARG A 2 -20.70 13.05 -1.23
CA ARG A 2 -21.69 13.95 -0.63
C ARG A 2 -20.97 15.28 -0.46
N ARG A 3 -21.45 16.34 -1.11
CA ARG A 3 -20.91 17.69 -0.90
C ARG A 3 -21.11 18.01 0.58
N THR A 4 -20.03 18.27 1.30
CA THR A 4 -20.09 18.65 2.70
C THR A 4 -20.48 20.12 2.77
N HIS A 5 -21.77 20.37 2.76
CA HIS A 5 -22.34 21.71 2.81
C HIS A 5 -22.36 22.21 4.27
N VAL A 6 -22.12 23.50 4.47
CA VAL A 6 -22.27 24.14 5.78
C VAL A 6 -23.60 24.87 5.79
N PHE A 7 -24.48 24.49 6.71
CA PHE A 7 -25.77 25.12 6.87
C PHE A 7 -25.82 25.94 8.15
N SER A 8 -26.52 27.07 8.11
CA SER A 8 -26.92 27.82 9.28
C SER A 8 -28.44 27.82 9.38
N ARG A 9 -28.97 27.40 10.53
CA ARG A 9 -30.40 27.48 10.82
C ARG A 9 -30.74 28.89 11.30
N LEU A 10 -31.76 29.50 10.72
CA LEU A 10 -32.26 30.78 11.19
C LEU A 10 -33.02 30.58 12.52
N PRO A 11 -32.79 31.37 13.58
CA PRO A 11 -33.39 31.12 14.89
C PRO A 11 -34.93 31.12 14.93
N GLU A 12 -35.56 31.84 13.99
CA GLU A 12 -37.01 32.05 13.93
C GLU A 12 -37.69 31.22 12.83
N SER A 13 -36.95 30.34 12.15
CA SER A 13 -37.52 29.49 11.09
C SER A 13 -36.78 28.18 10.96
N ASP A 14 -37.46 27.12 10.54
CA ASP A 14 -36.82 25.84 10.17
C ASP A 14 -36.07 25.90 8.83
N LEU A 15 -35.71 27.10 8.37
CA LEU A 15 -34.93 27.31 7.16
C LEU A 15 -33.43 27.15 7.47
N ASP A 16 -32.86 26.11 6.89
CA ASP A 16 -31.42 25.93 6.80
C ASP A 16 -30.88 26.66 5.57
N VAL A 17 -29.84 27.48 5.77
CA VAL A 17 -29.17 28.25 4.72
C VAL A 17 -27.79 27.70 4.49
N GLU A 18 -27.48 27.26 3.27
CA GLU A 18 -26.10 26.89 2.93
C GLU A 18 -25.24 28.15 2.84
N THR A 19 -24.46 28.41 3.89
CA THR A 19 -23.67 29.65 4.01
C THR A 19 -22.53 29.76 3.02
N THR A 20 -22.23 28.66 2.32
CA THR A 20 -21.15 28.56 1.34
C THR A 20 -21.62 28.63 -0.11
N CYS A 21 -22.93 28.73 -0.34
CA CYS A 21 -23.52 28.87 -1.67
C CYS A 21 -24.01 30.30 -1.91
N ALA A 22 -23.32 31.04 -2.78
CA ALA A 22 -23.67 32.44 -3.09
C ALA A 22 -25.07 32.57 -3.73
N GLU A 23 -25.51 31.54 -4.44
CA GLU A 23 -26.79 31.48 -5.16
C GLU A 23 -27.86 30.73 -4.34
N TRP A 24 -27.65 30.49 -3.04
CA TRP A 24 -28.57 29.69 -2.22
C TRP A 24 -30.02 30.19 -2.26
N PHE A 25 -30.19 31.50 -2.29
CA PHE A 25 -31.51 32.12 -2.31
C PHE A 25 -32.19 32.06 -3.68
N ASP A 26 -31.45 31.76 -4.74
CA ASP A 26 -31.98 31.54 -6.10
C ASP A 26 -32.47 30.09 -6.28
N VAL A 27 -32.05 29.16 -5.42
CA VAL A 27 -32.51 27.76 -5.45
C VAL A 27 -33.98 27.69 -4.96
N PRO A 28 -34.91 27.13 -5.75
CA PRO A 28 -36.30 26.94 -5.34
C PRO A 28 -36.39 26.13 -4.04
N VAL A 29 -37.29 26.52 -3.13
CA VAL A 29 -37.42 25.86 -1.81
C VAL A 29 -37.64 24.34 -1.93
N ALA A 30 -38.38 23.89 -2.94
CA ALA A 30 -38.67 22.47 -3.18
C ALA A 30 -37.44 21.66 -3.62
N GLU A 31 -36.37 22.32 -4.08
CA GLU A 31 -35.12 21.71 -4.54
C GLU A 31 -33.99 21.83 -3.52
N ARG A 32 -34.22 22.56 -2.41
CA ARG A 32 -33.22 22.70 -1.36
C ARG A 32 -33.05 21.36 -0.64
N PRO A 33 -31.81 20.88 -0.45
CA PRO A 33 -31.59 19.62 0.24
C PRO A 33 -32.11 19.70 1.68
N HIS A 34 -32.89 18.69 2.08
CA HIS A 34 -33.22 18.49 3.48
C HIS A 34 -31.99 17.94 4.19
N VAL A 35 -31.50 18.67 5.19
CA VAL A 35 -30.25 18.36 5.86
C VAL A 35 -30.55 17.49 7.09
N GLU A 36 -30.55 16.17 6.92
CA GLU A 36 -30.48 15.20 8.02
C GLU A 36 -29.01 14.99 8.47
N ALA A 37 -28.21 16.05 8.49
CA ALA A 37 -26.80 15.95 8.87
C ALA A 37 -26.66 15.92 10.40
N ASP A 38 -25.61 15.25 10.87
CA ASP A 38 -25.20 15.20 12.27
C ASP A 38 -25.06 16.64 12.80
N GLU A 39 -26.02 17.07 13.63
CA GLU A 39 -26.22 18.45 14.07
C GLU A 39 -25.16 18.84 15.10
N ARG A 40 -23.89 18.97 14.68
CA ARG A 40 -22.85 19.56 15.53
C ARG A 40 -22.85 21.07 15.33
N GLU A 41 -23.09 21.80 16.43
CA GLU A 41 -22.89 23.25 16.46
C GLU A 41 -21.44 23.61 16.07
N ILE A 42 -21.28 24.59 15.18
CA ILE A 42 -19.99 25.05 14.68
C ILE A 42 -19.68 26.40 15.33
N SER A 43 -18.59 26.48 16.10
CA SER A 43 -18.11 27.76 16.64
C SER A 43 -17.60 28.71 15.55
N ASP A 44 -17.51 30.00 15.84
CA ASP A 44 -16.93 31.01 14.93
C ASP A 44 -15.54 30.60 14.39
N ARG A 45 -14.69 30.00 15.24
CA ARG A 45 -13.37 29.50 14.84
C ARG A 45 -13.49 28.33 13.87
N ALA A 46 -14.41 27.39 14.13
CA ALA A 46 -14.64 26.25 13.26
C ALA A 46 -15.26 26.67 11.92
N LEU A 47 -16.03 27.77 11.89
CA LEU A 47 -16.54 28.35 10.64
C LEU A 47 -15.40 28.85 9.74
N ILE A 48 -14.34 29.46 10.30
CA ILE A 48 -13.12 29.80 9.55
C ILE A 48 -12.48 28.52 8.97
N GLY A 49 -12.42 27.44 9.77
CA GLY A 49 -11.96 26.13 9.31
C GLY A 49 -12.68 25.64 8.06
N LYS A 50 -14.00 25.83 7.99
CA LYS A 50 -14.80 25.42 6.82
C LYS A 50 -14.44 26.17 5.53
N ILE A 51 -14.00 27.43 5.62
CA ILE A 51 -13.52 28.18 4.44
C ILE A 51 -12.28 27.49 3.85
N TYR A 52 -11.29 27.16 4.70
CA TYR A 52 -10.09 26.43 4.28
C TYR A 52 -10.43 25.05 3.74
N PHE A 53 -11.30 24.32 4.41
CA PHE A 53 -11.75 22.99 4.00
C PHE A 53 -12.39 23.02 2.60
N ASN A 54 -13.37 23.89 2.37
CA ASN A 54 -14.07 23.99 1.08
C ASN A 54 -13.11 24.33 -0.06
N ARG A 55 -12.17 25.24 0.18
CA ARG A 55 -11.15 25.58 -0.81
C ARG A 55 -10.21 24.39 -1.07
N GLY A 56 -9.83 23.66 -0.02
CA GLY A 56 -9.04 22.44 -0.13
C GLY A 56 -9.74 21.36 -0.96
N VAL A 57 -11.03 21.13 -0.74
CA VAL A 57 -11.86 20.20 -1.53
C VAL A 57 -11.88 20.60 -3.01
N ALA A 58 -12.08 21.88 -3.32
CA ALA A 58 -12.06 22.37 -4.69
C ALA A 58 -10.69 22.13 -5.38
N LEU A 59 -9.58 22.21 -4.63
CA LEU A 59 -8.25 21.89 -5.16
C LEU A 59 -8.02 20.38 -5.32
N LEU A 60 -8.59 19.54 -4.45
CA LEU A 60 -8.57 18.07 -4.65
C LEU A 60 -9.26 17.68 -5.97
N GLU A 61 -10.40 18.30 -6.29
CA GLU A 61 -11.11 18.08 -7.57
C GLU A 61 -10.25 18.47 -8.78
N GLN A 62 -9.43 19.51 -8.64
CA GLN A 62 -8.46 19.96 -9.65
C GLN A 62 -7.16 19.15 -9.65
N ARG A 63 -7.01 18.17 -8.74
CA ARG A 63 -5.81 17.37 -8.52
C ARG A 63 -4.57 18.19 -8.11
N ASP A 64 -4.75 19.39 -7.56
CA ASP A 64 -3.68 20.14 -6.91
C ASP A 64 -3.51 19.63 -5.47
N PHE A 65 -2.98 18.41 -5.36
CA PHE A 65 -2.94 17.68 -4.10
C PHE A 65 -2.15 18.40 -3.01
N ALA A 66 -0.99 18.96 -3.35
CA ALA A 66 -0.13 19.61 -2.37
C ALA A 66 -0.83 20.81 -1.72
N ALA A 67 -1.38 21.73 -2.53
CA ALA A 67 -2.09 22.89 -2.02
C ALA A 67 -3.38 22.49 -1.29
N ALA A 68 -4.11 21.49 -1.81
CA ALA A 68 -5.32 20.98 -1.17
C ALA A 68 -5.06 20.44 0.24
N ILE A 69 -4.05 19.59 0.40
CA ILE A 69 -3.69 18.96 1.67
C ILE A 69 -3.31 20.02 2.71
N GLU A 70 -2.53 21.04 2.33
CA GLU A 70 -2.17 22.13 3.24
C GLU A 70 -3.38 22.92 3.72
N LEU A 71 -4.35 23.20 2.85
CA LEU A 71 -5.58 23.87 3.26
C LEU A 71 -6.45 22.99 4.17
N ILE A 72 -6.56 21.70 3.89
CA ILE A 72 -7.33 20.78 4.74
C ILE A 72 -6.65 20.62 6.10
N ARG A 73 -5.32 20.50 6.17
CA ARG A 73 -4.59 20.53 7.46
C ARG A 73 -4.85 21.83 8.20
N THR A 74 -4.82 22.96 7.50
CA THR A 74 -5.14 24.26 8.08
C THR A 74 -6.57 24.29 8.64
N SER A 75 -7.55 23.71 7.95
CA SER A 75 -8.92 23.60 8.50
C SER A 75 -8.97 22.81 9.80
N LEU A 76 -8.18 21.73 9.93
CA LEU A 76 -8.11 20.91 11.13
C LEU A 76 -7.39 21.63 12.30
N LEU A 77 -6.58 22.65 12.04
CA LEU A 77 -6.04 23.53 13.09
C LEU A 77 -7.13 24.42 13.70
N TRP A 78 -8.13 24.79 12.91
CA TRP A 78 -9.27 25.60 13.37
C TRP A 78 -10.37 24.74 14.00
N ASP A 79 -10.52 23.49 13.54
CA ASP A 79 -11.49 22.52 14.05
C ASP A 79 -10.95 21.09 13.94
N ALA A 80 -10.24 20.65 14.99
CA ALA A 80 -9.59 19.34 15.03
C ALA A 80 -10.59 18.16 15.00
N HIS A 81 -11.86 18.42 15.30
CA HIS A 81 -12.90 17.39 15.39
C HIS A 81 -13.79 17.36 14.14
N ASP A 82 -13.45 18.05 13.04
CA ASP A 82 -14.20 17.99 11.80
C ASP A 82 -13.99 16.62 11.11
N PRO A 83 -14.99 15.70 11.15
CA PRO A 83 -14.82 14.37 10.60
C PRO A 83 -14.67 14.41 9.07
N SER A 84 -15.32 15.38 8.42
CA SER A 84 -15.26 15.52 6.96
C SER A 84 -13.90 16.02 6.48
N ALA A 85 -13.29 16.97 7.20
CA ALA A 85 -11.94 17.41 6.90
C ALA A 85 -10.92 16.28 7.10
N ARG A 86 -11.04 15.51 8.18
CA ARG A 86 -10.18 14.33 8.43
C ARG A 86 -10.34 13.27 7.34
N GLU A 87 -11.56 12.94 6.94
CA GLU A 87 -11.82 11.96 5.88
C GLU A 87 -11.26 12.42 4.52
N ASN A 88 -11.47 13.69 4.15
CA ASN A 88 -10.94 14.24 2.90
C ASN A 88 -9.42 14.36 2.92
N LEU A 89 -8.79 14.61 4.07
CA LEU A 89 -7.34 14.58 4.21
C LEU A 89 -6.79 13.18 3.89
N LEU A 90 -7.36 12.14 4.49
CA LEU A 90 -6.96 10.75 4.26
C LEU A 90 -7.20 10.32 2.81
N ALA A 91 -8.36 10.66 2.24
CA ALA A 91 -8.68 10.39 0.84
C ALA A 91 -7.74 11.16 -0.11
N GLY A 92 -7.42 12.41 0.20
CA GLY A 92 -6.48 13.24 -0.56
C GLY A 92 -5.07 12.67 -0.57
N LEU A 93 -4.54 12.27 0.59
CA LEU A 93 -3.23 11.62 0.71
C LEU A 93 -3.19 10.31 -0.08
N ASN A 94 -4.26 9.51 0.01
CA ASN A 94 -4.39 8.26 -0.74
C ASN A 94 -4.39 8.48 -2.25
N ASN A 95 -5.19 9.43 -2.75
CA ASN A 95 -5.26 9.74 -4.17
C ASN A 95 -3.95 10.34 -4.71
N TRP A 96 -3.30 11.18 -3.92
CA TRP A 96 -1.99 11.72 -4.27
C TRP A 96 -0.93 10.61 -4.32
N ALA A 97 -0.93 9.67 -3.36
CA ALA A 97 -0.02 8.54 -3.37
C ALA A 97 -0.18 7.68 -4.65
N LEU A 98 -1.41 7.44 -5.10
CA LEU A 98 -1.67 6.76 -6.36
C LEU A 98 -1.11 7.54 -7.56
N ALA A 99 -1.30 8.86 -7.61
CA ALA A 99 -0.75 9.70 -8.68
C ALA A 99 0.79 9.68 -8.70
N GLU A 100 1.45 9.73 -7.54
CA GLU A 100 2.91 9.59 -7.44
C GLU A 100 3.37 8.18 -7.86
N CYS A 101 2.60 7.15 -7.54
CA CYS A 101 2.87 5.77 -7.96
C CYS A 101 2.78 5.61 -9.49
N ASP A 102 1.77 6.18 -10.12
CA ASP A 102 1.63 6.19 -11.58
C ASP A 102 2.76 6.95 -12.26
N ALA A 103 3.25 8.02 -11.63
CA ALA A 103 4.45 8.75 -12.04
C ALA A 103 5.78 8.03 -11.71
N ARG A 104 5.72 6.77 -11.22
CA ARG A 104 6.87 5.96 -10.77
C ARG A 104 7.71 6.59 -9.66
N ARG A 105 7.16 7.54 -8.91
CA ARG A 105 7.81 8.16 -7.74
C ARG A 105 7.43 7.39 -6.48
N PHE A 106 7.73 6.09 -6.46
CA PHE A 106 7.25 5.15 -5.45
C PHE A 106 7.61 5.54 -4.01
N ALA A 107 8.80 6.10 -3.79
CA ALA A 107 9.21 6.56 -2.46
C ALA A 107 8.34 7.74 -1.97
N ALA A 108 7.93 8.64 -2.86
CA ALA A 108 7.02 9.73 -2.51
C ALA A 108 5.61 9.18 -2.20
N ALA A 109 5.12 8.27 -3.05
CA ALA A 109 3.84 7.59 -2.83
C ALA A 109 3.79 6.86 -1.48
N ALA A 110 4.82 6.09 -1.15
CA ALA A 110 4.91 5.37 0.12
C ALA A 110 4.91 6.32 1.33
N ARG A 111 5.61 7.46 1.25
CA ARG A 111 5.60 8.47 2.34
C ARG A 111 4.23 9.08 2.56
N LEU A 112 3.48 9.38 1.49
CA LEU A 112 2.11 9.90 1.60
C LEU A 112 1.17 8.89 2.26
N ILE A 113 1.34 7.60 1.96
CA ILE A 113 0.61 6.53 2.63
C ILE A 113 1.00 6.41 4.10
N ASP A 114 2.30 6.38 4.39
CA ASP A 114 2.82 6.31 5.76
C ASP A 114 2.29 7.49 6.60
N GLU A 115 2.22 8.68 6.01
CA GLU A 115 1.63 9.86 6.64
C GLU A 115 0.13 9.70 6.93
N GLY A 116 -0.65 9.22 5.96
CA GLY A 116 -2.09 8.99 6.16
C GLY A 116 -2.35 7.91 7.22
N LEU A 117 -1.56 6.84 7.24
CA LEU A 117 -1.66 5.78 8.25
C LEU A 117 -1.19 6.23 9.64
N ALA A 118 -0.34 7.24 9.73
CA ALA A 118 -0.01 7.87 11.01
C ALA A 118 -1.19 8.67 11.58
N ILE A 119 -2.09 9.19 10.73
CA ILE A 119 -3.33 9.85 11.15
C ILE A 119 -4.41 8.81 11.50
N ASP A 120 -4.54 7.77 10.68
CA ASP A 120 -5.49 6.67 10.89
C ASP A 120 -4.92 5.33 10.40
N ALA A 121 -4.41 4.54 11.33
CA ALA A 121 -3.80 3.24 11.03
C ALA A 121 -4.80 2.22 10.47
N THR A 122 -6.11 2.46 10.61
CA THR A 122 -7.17 1.54 10.22
C THR A 122 -7.85 1.92 8.90
N TYR A 123 -7.46 3.05 8.28
CA TYR A 123 -8.07 3.55 7.06
C TYR A 123 -7.82 2.62 5.87
N GLN A 124 -8.85 1.82 5.54
CA GLN A 124 -8.76 0.71 4.59
C GLN A 124 -8.23 1.09 3.20
N PRO A 125 -8.63 2.21 2.58
CA PRO A 125 -8.09 2.59 1.27
C PRO A 125 -6.56 2.75 1.26
N LEU A 126 -5.99 3.35 2.30
CA LEU A 126 -4.54 3.51 2.42
C LEU A 126 -3.84 2.18 2.66
N LEU A 127 -4.42 1.29 3.47
CA LEU A 127 -3.89 -0.06 3.70
C LEU A 127 -3.86 -0.91 2.41
N ALA A 128 -4.92 -0.82 1.60
CA ALA A 128 -4.99 -1.49 0.31
C ALA A 128 -3.96 -0.92 -0.68
N ASN A 129 -3.82 0.40 -0.72
CA ASN A 129 -2.91 1.07 -1.65
C ASN A 129 -1.44 1.02 -1.20
N ASP A 130 -1.13 0.89 0.10
CA ASP A 130 0.23 0.58 0.59
C ASP A 130 0.78 -0.66 -0.10
N LEU A 131 -0.05 -1.70 -0.16
CA LEU A 131 0.31 -2.97 -0.76
C LEU A 131 0.57 -2.81 -2.26
N HIS A 132 -0.36 -2.15 -2.96
CA HIS A 132 -0.27 -1.91 -4.38
C HIS A 132 0.98 -1.10 -4.76
N VAL A 133 1.23 0.02 -4.07
CA VAL A 133 2.39 0.89 -4.31
C VAL A 133 3.69 0.14 -4.11
N ARG A 134 3.82 -0.62 -3.01
CA ARG A 134 5.04 -1.37 -2.73
C ARG A 134 5.26 -2.54 -3.69
N GLN A 135 4.19 -3.23 -4.10
CA GLN A 135 4.29 -4.26 -5.12
C GLN A 135 4.80 -3.69 -6.45
N ARG A 136 4.24 -2.56 -6.92
CA ARG A 136 4.72 -1.90 -8.15
C ARG A 136 6.16 -1.43 -8.03
N TRP A 137 6.53 -0.90 -6.87
CA TRP A 137 7.91 -0.47 -6.60
C TRP A 137 8.89 -1.65 -6.65
N VAL A 138 8.54 -2.77 -6.03
CA VAL A 138 9.37 -3.99 -6.01
C VAL A 138 9.55 -4.54 -7.41
N VAL A 139 8.48 -4.60 -8.21
CA VAL A 139 8.56 -5.04 -9.61
C VAL A 139 9.50 -4.12 -10.40
N ASP A 140 9.32 -2.80 -10.31
CA ASP A 140 10.21 -1.84 -11.00
C ASP A 140 11.67 -2.00 -10.57
N LEU A 141 11.94 -2.19 -9.27
CA LEU A 141 13.30 -2.44 -8.78
C LEU A 141 13.90 -3.74 -9.33
N CYS A 142 13.12 -4.83 -9.36
CA CYS A 142 13.55 -6.11 -9.91
C CYS A 142 13.83 -6.03 -11.42
N ASP A 143 12.99 -5.34 -12.18
CA ASP A 143 13.18 -5.13 -13.63
C ASP A 143 14.48 -4.39 -13.94
N HIS A 144 14.94 -3.53 -13.03
CA HIS A 144 16.22 -2.82 -13.13
C HIS A 144 17.38 -3.54 -12.40
N GLY A 145 17.19 -4.79 -11.97
CA GLY A 145 18.21 -5.59 -11.28
C GLY A 145 18.57 -5.09 -9.86
N ARG A 146 17.76 -4.21 -9.27
CA ARG A 146 17.96 -3.62 -7.94
C ARG A 146 17.35 -4.48 -6.84
N PHE A 147 17.67 -5.77 -6.83
CA PHE A 147 17.06 -6.76 -5.94
C PHE A 147 17.24 -6.47 -4.45
N ALA A 148 18.42 -5.97 -4.03
CA ALA A 148 18.66 -5.60 -2.63
C ALA A 148 17.69 -4.51 -2.15
N ALA A 149 17.47 -3.48 -2.98
CA ALA A 149 16.50 -2.43 -2.67
C ALA A 149 15.06 -2.98 -2.65
N ALA A 150 14.73 -3.89 -3.56
CA ALA A 150 13.42 -4.53 -3.62
C ALA A 150 13.13 -5.32 -2.33
N ARG A 151 14.12 -6.07 -1.84
CA ARG A 151 14.07 -6.76 -0.55
C ARG A 151 13.86 -5.77 0.58
N ASP A 152 14.60 -4.67 0.62
CA ASP A 152 14.50 -3.69 1.71
C ASP A 152 13.11 -3.04 1.78
N VAL A 153 12.47 -2.76 0.63
CA VAL A 153 11.09 -2.27 0.55
C VAL A 153 10.11 -3.27 1.18
N LEU A 154 10.21 -4.55 0.83
CA LEU A 154 9.33 -5.58 1.37
C LEU A 154 9.61 -5.87 2.85
N GLN A 155 10.88 -5.85 3.27
CA GLN A 155 11.24 -6.04 4.67
C GLN A 155 10.70 -4.91 5.56
N ALA A 156 10.71 -3.67 5.06
CA ALA A 156 10.07 -2.55 5.73
C ALA A 156 8.54 -2.72 5.77
N GLY A 157 7.92 -3.19 4.68
CA GLY A 157 6.51 -3.62 4.62
C GLY A 157 6.15 -4.63 5.70
N PHE A 158 6.87 -5.76 5.72
CA PHE A 158 6.65 -6.85 6.66
C PHE A 158 6.78 -6.41 8.13
N ARG A 159 7.76 -5.54 8.45
CA ARG A 159 7.92 -5.02 9.82
C ARG A 159 6.72 -4.21 10.29
N ARG A 160 6.02 -3.53 9.39
CA ARG A 160 4.81 -2.76 9.72
C ARG A 160 3.56 -3.62 9.73
N ARG A 161 3.45 -4.57 8.79
CA ARG A 161 2.29 -5.44 8.59
C ARG A 161 2.72 -6.89 8.38
N PRO A 162 3.09 -7.60 9.46
CA PRO A 162 3.51 -8.99 9.37
C PRO A 162 2.36 -9.93 8.98
N ASP A 163 1.11 -9.47 9.16
CA ASP A 163 -0.13 -10.14 8.77
C ASP A 163 -0.37 -10.14 7.25
N ALA A 164 0.22 -9.20 6.51
CA ALA A 164 0.04 -9.11 5.08
C ALA A 164 0.94 -10.13 4.35
N GLU A 165 0.35 -11.28 3.98
CA GLU A 165 1.03 -12.40 3.31
C GLU A 165 1.88 -11.98 2.11
N LEU A 166 1.46 -10.95 1.36
CA LEU A 166 2.21 -10.48 0.20
C LEU A 166 3.58 -9.91 0.55
N PHE A 167 3.81 -9.35 1.74
CA PHE A 167 5.16 -8.93 2.14
C PHE A 167 6.06 -10.14 2.44
N ASP A 168 5.49 -11.19 3.00
CA ASP A 168 6.24 -12.41 3.32
C ASP A 168 6.55 -13.23 2.06
N ASN A 169 5.52 -13.56 1.29
CA ASN A 169 5.63 -14.25 0.00
C ASN A 169 6.44 -13.42 -1.01
N GLY A 170 6.27 -12.09 -1.00
CA GLY A 170 7.02 -11.17 -1.85
C GLY A 170 8.51 -11.21 -1.58
N ARG A 171 8.93 -11.32 -0.30
CA ARG A 171 10.37 -11.42 0.06
C ARG A 171 10.97 -12.67 -0.55
N LEU A 172 10.31 -13.82 -0.42
CA LEU A 172 10.74 -15.08 -1.02
C LEU A 172 10.82 -14.98 -2.55
N ALA A 173 9.83 -14.35 -3.18
CA ALA A 173 9.84 -14.14 -4.62
C ALA A 173 11.04 -13.28 -5.09
N VAL A 174 11.41 -12.24 -4.35
CA VAL A 174 12.60 -11.42 -4.65
C VAL A 174 13.88 -12.23 -4.49
N TYR A 175 14.03 -13.01 -3.41
CA TYR A 175 15.19 -13.91 -3.26
C TYR A 175 15.32 -14.89 -4.41
N ARG A 176 14.20 -15.49 -4.83
CA ARG A 176 14.16 -16.40 -5.98
C ARG A 176 14.65 -15.73 -7.26
N LEU A 177 14.07 -14.58 -7.60
CA LEU A 177 14.42 -13.84 -8.81
C LEU A 177 15.89 -13.42 -8.80
N TRP A 178 16.38 -12.96 -7.65
CA TRP A 178 17.76 -12.53 -7.50
C TRP A 178 18.75 -13.70 -7.62
N ALA A 179 18.48 -14.83 -6.94
CA ALA A 179 19.31 -16.02 -7.02
C ALA A 179 19.37 -16.56 -8.46
N LYS A 180 18.22 -16.64 -9.15
CA LYS A 180 18.15 -17.03 -10.56
C LYS A 180 18.99 -16.09 -11.44
N TRP A 181 18.86 -14.77 -11.25
CA TRP A 181 19.64 -13.78 -11.98
C TRP A 181 21.16 -13.93 -11.79
N LEU A 182 21.62 -14.18 -10.56
CA LEU A 182 23.04 -14.43 -10.25
C LEU A 182 23.55 -15.72 -10.91
N ILE A 183 22.74 -16.80 -10.86
CA ILE A 183 23.08 -18.08 -11.47
C ILE A 183 23.23 -17.93 -13.00
N HIS A 184 22.34 -17.20 -13.66
CA HIS A 184 22.48 -16.92 -15.09
C HIS A 184 23.71 -16.08 -15.44
N ARG A 185 24.27 -15.33 -14.49
CA ARG A 185 25.54 -14.61 -14.67
C ARG A 185 26.77 -15.43 -14.28
N GLY A 186 26.59 -16.67 -13.86
CA GLY A 186 27.67 -17.56 -13.41
C GLY A 186 28.15 -17.27 -11.99
N GLN A 187 27.46 -16.40 -11.27
CA GLN A 187 27.75 -16.08 -9.87
C GLN A 187 27.08 -17.11 -8.93
N LEU A 188 27.38 -18.40 -9.16
CA LEU A 188 26.71 -19.52 -8.49
C LEU A 188 26.78 -19.44 -6.96
N ARG A 189 27.95 -19.10 -6.42
CA ARG A 189 28.16 -18.99 -4.96
C ARG A 189 27.26 -17.93 -4.33
N GLU A 190 27.14 -16.76 -4.96
CA GLU A 190 26.28 -15.68 -4.48
C GLU A 190 24.80 -16.07 -4.60
N GLY A 191 24.42 -16.71 -5.72
CA GLY A 191 23.05 -17.22 -5.91
C GLY A 191 22.66 -18.25 -4.84
N PHE A 192 23.55 -19.17 -4.51
CA PHE A 192 23.32 -20.15 -3.44
C PHE A 192 23.26 -19.52 -2.05
N ALA A 193 24.14 -18.55 -1.76
CA ALA A 193 24.13 -17.84 -0.49
C ALA A 193 22.81 -17.09 -0.23
N LEU A 194 22.12 -16.63 -1.29
CA LEU A 194 20.80 -16.01 -1.17
C LEU A 194 19.71 -16.99 -0.71
N PHE A 195 19.76 -18.27 -1.11
CA PHE A 195 18.83 -19.28 -0.61
C PHE A 195 19.07 -19.57 0.87
N ASP A 196 20.34 -19.65 1.29
CA ASP A 196 20.70 -19.80 2.71
C ASP A 196 20.27 -18.58 3.54
N GLU A 197 20.36 -17.37 2.98
CA GLU A 197 19.83 -16.14 3.59
C GLU A 197 18.29 -16.18 3.70
N ALA A 198 17.60 -16.57 2.64
CA ALA A 198 16.14 -16.68 2.61
C ALA A 198 15.62 -17.68 3.68
N ARG A 199 16.26 -18.86 3.79
CA ARG A 199 15.94 -19.86 4.82
C ARG A 199 16.13 -19.31 6.24
N ARG A 200 17.22 -18.59 6.50
CA ARG A 200 17.44 -17.95 7.81
C ARG A 200 16.41 -16.88 8.15
N LEU A 201 15.90 -16.18 7.15
CA LEU A 201 14.99 -15.05 7.34
C LEU A 201 13.52 -15.43 7.45
N VAL A 202 13.11 -16.50 6.79
CA VAL A 202 11.71 -16.94 6.72
C VAL A 202 11.47 -18.21 7.55
N GLY A 203 12.54 -18.83 8.03
CA GLY A 203 12.51 -20.08 8.79
C GLY A 203 12.44 -21.30 7.88
N GLU A 204 12.45 -22.48 8.50
CA GLU A 204 12.26 -23.76 7.83
C GLU A 204 10.78 -23.95 7.51
N ARG A 205 10.35 -23.40 6.37
CA ARG A 205 9.00 -23.63 5.85
C ARG A 205 9.04 -24.49 4.58
N PRO A 206 8.14 -25.48 4.45
CA PRO A 206 8.12 -26.36 3.28
C PRO A 206 7.96 -25.63 1.95
N ASP A 207 7.28 -24.49 1.94
CA ASP A 207 7.10 -23.67 0.73
C ASP A 207 8.38 -22.99 0.28
N VAL A 208 9.30 -22.64 1.19
CA VAL A 208 10.63 -22.11 0.87
C VAL A 208 11.46 -23.18 0.17
N GLU A 209 11.53 -24.39 0.74
CA GLU A 209 12.26 -25.53 0.16
C GLU A 209 11.71 -25.92 -1.22
N ALA A 210 10.38 -25.95 -1.37
CA ALA A 210 9.72 -26.24 -2.63
C ALA A 210 10.04 -25.16 -3.69
N CYS A 211 9.99 -23.88 -3.30
CA CYS A 211 10.30 -22.76 -4.16
C CYS A 211 11.77 -22.78 -4.63
N GLU A 212 12.70 -23.02 -3.71
CA GLU A 212 14.13 -23.19 -3.97
C GLU A 212 14.38 -24.35 -4.96
N SER A 213 13.79 -25.51 -4.69
CA SER A 213 13.92 -26.72 -5.52
C SER A 213 13.37 -26.53 -6.95
N VAL A 214 12.25 -25.83 -7.11
CA VAL A 214 11.72 -25.47 -8.44
C VAL A 214 12.69 -24.54 -9.16
N THR A 215 13.18 -23.50 -8.48
CA THR A 215 14.07 -22.49 -9.06
C THR A 215 15.38 -23.08 -9.56
N LEU A 216 16.00 -23.95 -8.76
CA LEU A 216 17.28 -24.58 -9.12
C LEU A 216 17.12 -25.55 -10.28
N ARG A 217 16.02 -26.31 -10.33
CA ARG A 217 15.72 -27.19 -11.48
C ARG A 217 15.52 -26.39 -12.77
N GLU A 218 14.78 -25.29 -12.70
CA GLU A 218 14.60 -24.38 -13.84
C GLU A 218 15.93 -23.77 -14.29
N ALA A 219 16.72 -23.23 -13.35
CA ALA A 219 18.01 -22.62 -13.66
C ALA A 219 19.00 -23.64 -14.25
N ALA A 220 19.05 -24.87 -13.72
CA ALA A 220 19.87 -25.95 -14.26
C ALA A 220 19.46 -26.30 -15.70
N ARG A 221 18.16 -26.41 -15.98
CA ARG A 221 17.64 -26.68 -17.33
C ARG A 221 18.01 -25.57 -18.30
N GLU A 222 17.80 -24.32 -17.92
CA GLU A 222 18.13 -23.15 -18.75
C GLU A 222 19.65 -23.04 -19.01
N LEU A 223 20.49 -23.37 -18.02
CA LEU A 223 21.95 -23.47 -18.22
C LEU A 223 22.34 -24.61 -19.17
N GLN A 224 21.67 -25.76 -19.10
CA GLN A 224 21.88 -26.88 -20.04
C GLN A 224 21.50 -26.48 -21.47
N GLU A 225 20.35 -25.84 -21.65
CA GLU A 225 19.87 -25.34 -22.94
C GLU A 225 20.84 -24.30 -23.53
N ALA A 226 21.50 -23.51 -22.68
CA ALA A 226 22.54 -22.56 -23.06
C ALA A 226 23.95 -23.18 -23.26
N GLY A 227 24.11 -24.50 -23.16
CA GLY A 227 25.40 -25.20 -23.30
C GLY A 227 26.35 -25.06 -22.10
N ARG A 228 25.89 -24.49 -20.99
CA ARG A 228 26.68 -24.26 -19.75
C ARG A 228 26.60 -25.47 -18.83
N HIS A 229 26.99 -26.64 -19.34
CA HIS A 229 26.81 -27.93 -18.66
C HIS A 229 27.51 -28.02 -17.30
N GLN A 230 28.73 -27.49 -17.17
CA GLN A 230 29.47 -27.50 -15.91
C GLN A 230 28.73 -26.73 -14.79
N GLU A 231 28.12 -25.60 -15.14
CA GLU A 231 27.38 -24.79 -14.17
C GLU A 231 26.04 -25.44 -13.82
N ALA A 232 25.36 -26.03 -14.80
CA ALA A 232 24.15 -26.81 -14.56
C ALA A 232 24.41 -27.98 -13.60
N SER A 233 25.52 -28.72 -13.78
CA SER A 233 25.91 -29.80 -12.85
C SER A 233 26.16 -29.29 -11.43
N GLN A 234 26.74 -28.10 -11.28
CA GLN A 234 26.93 -27.48 -9.95
C GLN A 234 25.60 -27.11 -9.29
N VAL A 235 24.64 -26.58 -10.06
CA VAL A 235 23.29 -26.28 -9.57
C VAL A 235 22.56 -27.55 -9.12
N VAL A 236 22.62 -28.62 -9.90
CA VAL A 236 22.04 -29.93 -9.53
C VAL A 236 22.70 -30.49 -8.28
N ALA A 237 24.04 -30.49 -8.22
CA ALA A 237 24.79 -30.99 -7.07
C ALA A 237 24.45 -30.21 -5.78
N TRP A 238 24.24 -28.90 -5.89
CA TRP A 238 23.81 -28.08 -4.76
C TRP A 238 22.39 -28.43 -4.30
N SER A 239 21.45 -28.64 -5.23
CA SER A 239 20.06 -29.00 -4.90
C SER A 239 19.94 -30.31 -4.11
N HIS A 240 20.89 -31.23 -4.27
CA HIS A 240 20.96 -32.47 -3.50
C HIS A 240 21.62 -32.32 -2.11
N ARG A 241 22.36 -31.23 -1.87
CA ARG A 241 23.00 -30.94 -0.58
C ARG A 241 22.11 -30.17 0.37
N ALA A 242 21.09 -29.49 -0.13
CA ALA A 242 20.07 -28.89 0.71
C ALA A 242 19.48 -30.00 1.60
N PRO A 243 19.32 -29.76 2.93
CA PRO A 243 18.82 -30.76 3.84
C PRO A 243 17.50 -31.31 3.29
N GLN A 244 17.49 -32.59 2.93
CA GLN A 244 16.26 -33.29 2.63
C GLN A 244 15.57 -33.46 3.98
N ASN A 245 14.70 -32.52 4.34
CA ASN A 245 13.79 -32.73 5.45
C ASN A 245 12.96 -33.96 5.06
N ASP A 246 13.15 -35.05 5.80
CA ASP A 246 12.48 -36.34 5.59
C ASP A 246 11.01 -36.18 6.01
N SER A 247 10.23 -35.44 5.22
CA SER A 247 8.83 -35.14 5.43
C SER A 247 7.95 -36.29 4.93
N SER A 248 8.30 -37.53 5.31
CA SER A 248 7.41 -38.69 5.20
C SER A 248 6.31 -38.69 6.27
N GLY A 249 6.26 -37.67 7.14
CA GLY A 249 5.09 -37.35 7.96
C GLY A 249 3.96 -36.75 7.12
N SER A 250 2.99 -37.57 6.71
CA SER A 250 1.81 -37.08 6.00
C SER A 250 1.10 -35.99 6.81
N VAL A 251 1.08 -34.76 6.32
CA VAL A 251 0.22 -33.71 6.86
C VAL A 251 -1.21 -34.04 6.44
N ARG A 252 -1.97 -34.68 7.34
CA ARG A 252 -3.43 -34.79 7.20
C ARG A 252 -4.04 -33.41 7.36
N TRP A 253 -4.42 -32.79 6.26
CA TRP A 253 -5.36 -31.67 6.26
C TRP A 253 -6.65 -32.10 6.95
N SER A 254 -6.87 -31.60 8.17
CA SER A 254 -8.15 -31.72 8.87
C SER A 254 -8.94 -30.45 8.58
N ALA A 255 -10.03 -30.59 7.82
CA ALA A 255 -10.94 -29.48 7.55
C ALA A 255 -11.50 -28.91 8.87
N PRO A 256 -11.67 -27.58 9.00
CA PRO A 256 -12.32 -27.00 10.16
C PRO A 256 -13.78 -27.47 10.23
N ARG A 257 -14.15 -28.11 11.34
CA ARG A 257 -15.56 -28.37 11.64
C ARG A 257 -16.19 -27.05 12.04
N GLY A 258 -17.18 -26.61 11.27
CA GLY A 258 -17.98 -25.42 11.58
C GLY A 258 -18.73 -25.58 12.89
N THR A 259 -18.78 -24.48 13.64
CA THR A 259 -19.75 -24.21 14.70
C THR A 259 -20.64 -23.08 14.25
#